data_AF-A0A952V3F4-F1
#
_entry.id   AF-A0A952V3F4-F1
#
_cell.length_a   1.000
_cell.length_b   1.000
_cell.length_c   1.000
_cell.angle_alpha   90.00
_cell.angle_beta   90.00
_cell.angle_gamma   90.00
#
_symmetry.space_group_name_H-M   'P 1'
#
loop_
_entity.id
_entity.type
_entity.pdbx_description
1 polymer ?
#
loop_
_entity_poly.entity_id
_entity_poly.type
_entity_poly.pdbx_seq_one_letter_code
_entity_poly.pdbx_strand_id
1 'polypeptide(L)'
;MTTIRETLPEAHRRLFPAVYDRPNVEERRATCSDCAMCSRSEAPGTIAFQPNLKCCTYHPTLPNFLAGAVLADPDMAEGQRRMRARIASRIGITPQWVAPPRKHRVLLDAARTTSFGRSKVLLCPYFVEEGGGLCSIWRHREAVCSTFFCKHDAGAAGHAFWTAHKRFTAHVEVVLARHAARAVFPGAAEPDFPRMKLTLEDLEDRAPSEIDYAACWGEWAGREEDFYLRTFDVVRSVTRDEMDRLLAEEPRSEELARDVATKLDAITAPRLAERLVPNPNLVARPLPGGAMGVTTYSAYDPMSLTPELWAVLGEFKPEETLAETRARLDRDNDLVIADDLLLVLQNHAILVPPPA
;
A
#
# COMPACT_ATOMS: atom_id res chain seq x y z
N MET A 1 1.54 11.57 21.26
CA MET A 1 1.80 10.22 20.76
C MET A 1 1.09 10.12 19.42
N THR A 2 1.80 9.78 18.35
CA THR A 2 1.22 9.80 17.00
C THR A 2 0.21 8.66 16.83
N THR A 3 -0.95 8.92 16.24
CA THR A 3 -1.99 7.90 15.98
C THR A 3 -1.96 7.43 14.52
N ILE A 4 -2.59 6.30 14.23
CA ILE A 4 -2.76 5.82 12.84
C ILE A 4 -3.53 6.85 12.01
N ARG A 5 -4.47 7.59 12.60
CA ARG A 5 -5.21 8.66 11.92
C ARG A 5 -4.28 9.76 11.39
N GLU A 6 -3.22 10.08 12.12
CA GLU A 6 -2.29 11.14 11.75
C GLU A 6 -1.37 10.78 10.59
N THR A 7 -1.29 9.50 10.21
CA THR A 7 -0.56 9.06 9.01
C THR A 7 -1.37 9.19 7.73
N LEU A 8 -2.69 9.41 7.83
CA LEU A 8 -3.58 9.58 6.69
C LEU A 8 -3.58 11.04 6.18
N PRO A 9 -3.89 11.27 4.88
CA PRO A 9 -4.07 12.60 4.35
C PRO A 9 -5.09 13.43 5.11
N GLU A 10 -4.72 14.68 5.41
CA GLU A 10 -5.56 15.59 6.20
C GLU A 10 -6.96 15.79 5.61
N ALA A 11 -7.06 15.77 4.28
CA ALA A 11 -8.29 15.94 3.53
C ALA A 11 -9.47 15.09 4.05
N HIS A 12 -9.20 13.88 4.54
CA HIS A 12 -10.24 12.93 4.94
C HIS A 12 -9.94 12.15 6.22
N ARG A 13 -8.76 12.31 6.85
CA ARG A 13 -8.39 11.57 8.08
C ARG A 13 -9.42 11.66 9.22
N ARG A 14 -10.15 12.77 9.33
CA ARG A 14 -11.17 12.99 10.39
C ARG A 14 -12.40 12.08 10.27
N LEU A 15 -12.59 11.46 9.10
CA LEU A 15 -13.77 10.64 8.77
C LEU A 15 -13.57 9.16 9.12
N PHE A 16 -12.36 8.72 9.44
CA PHE A 16 -12.08 7.31 9.75
C PHE A 16 -12.62 6.89 11.13
N PRO A 17 -13.02 5.63 11.34
CA PRO A 17 -13.56 5.13 12.61
C PRO A 17 -12.55 5.18 13.76
N ALA A 18 -13.02 4.92 14.98
CA ALA A 18 -12.24 5.06 16.22
C ALA A 18 -11.00 4.15 16.31
N VAL A 19 -10.95 3.05 15.56
CA VAL A 19 -9.76 2.17 15.50
C VAL A 19 -8.50 2.94 15.06
N TYR A 20 -8.66 4.03 14.32
CA TYR A 20 -7.56 4.87 13.86
C TYR A 20 -7.01 5.82 14.94
N ASP A 21 -7.67 5.95 16.09
CA ASP A 21 -7.19 6.75 17.23
C ASP A 21 -6.18 5.97 18.10
N ARG A 22 -5.91 4.71 17.73
CA ARG A 22 -4.90 3.86 18.36
C ARG A 22 -3.47 4.34 18.02
N PRO A 23 -2.46 3.97 18.83
CA PRO A 23 -1.06 4.32 18.58
C PRO A 23 -0.62 3.91 17.17
N ASN A 24 0.18 4.75 16.54
CA ASN A 24 0.74 4.46 15.22
C ASN A 24 1.63 3.21 15.25
N VAL A 25 1.65 2.50 14.12
CA VAL A 25 2.58 1.41 13.84
C VAL A 25 3.68 1.97 12.96
N GLU A 26 4.91 2.00 13.46
CA GLU A 26 6.05 2.50 12.70
C GLU A 26 6.69 1.37 11.88
N GLU A 27 7.00 1.65 10.61
CA GLU A 27 7.76 0.75 9.73
C GLU A 27 9.15 1.34 9.47
N ARG A 28 10.07 1.10 10.40
CA ARG A 28 11.40 1.73 10.46
C ARG A 28 12.31 1.26 9.32
N ARG A 29 12.01 0.09 8.75
CA ARG A 29 12.75 -0.50 7.63
C ARG A 29 12.24 -0.07 6.25
N ALA A 30 11.26 0.84 6.18
CA ALA A 30 10.64 1.29 4.94
C ALA A 30 10.53 2.83 4.86
N THR A 31 11.68 3.51 4.92
CA THR A 31 11.73 4.99 4.78
C THR A 31 11.94 5.41 3.32
N CYS A 32 11.22 6.42 2.83
CA CYS A 32 11.36 6.88 1.44
C CYS A 32 12.59 7.77 1.23
N SER A 33 12.99 8.56 2.24
CA SER A 33 14.17 9.43 2.19
C SER A 33 15.47 8.64 2.18
N ASP A 34 15.51 7.51 2.88
CA ASP A 34 16.62 6.56 2.89
C ASP A 34 16.11 5.16 2.51
N CYS A 35 15.87 4.98 1.21
CA CYS A 35 15.16 3.82 0.70
C CYS A 35 15.93 2.51 0.91
N ALA A 36 15.44 1.67 1.84
CA ALA A 36 16.00 0.35 2.16
C ALA A 36 15.96 -0.67 1.01
N MET A 37 15.29 -0.34 -0.09
CA MET A 37 15.27 -1.14 -1.33
C MET A 37 16.34 -0.69 -2.34
N CYS A 38 16.93 0.49 -2.11
CA CYS A 38 18.02 1.03 -2.92
C CYS A 38 19.39 0.69 -2.31
N SER A 39 19.46 0.45 -0.99
CA SER A 39 20.64 -0.07 -0.32
C SER A 39 20.93 -1.50 -0.82
N ARG A 40 22.09 -1.70 -1.45
CA ARG A 40 22.58 -3.00 -1.88
C ARG A 40 22.86 -3.88 -0.65
N SER A 41 21.93 -4.74 -0.29
CA SER A 41 22.29 -5.99 0.37
C SER A 41 22.77 -6.92 -0.74
N GLU A 42 24.05 -7.27 -0.76
CA GLU A 42 24.67 -8.16 -1.75
C GLU A 42 24.15 -9.62 -1.67
N ALA A 43 23.20 -9.91 -0.78
CA ALA A 43 22.58 -11.22 -0.68
C ALA A 43 21.93 -11.61 -2.04
N PRO A 44 22.38 -12.71 -2.68
CA PRO A 44 21.82 -13.19 -3.93
C PRO A 44 20.31 -13.46 -3.79
N GLY A 45 19.52 -12.96 -4.75
CA GLY A 45 18.06 -13.17 -4.79
C GLY A 45 17.22 -12.05 -4.18
N THR A 46 17.83 -10.97 -3.69
CA THR A 46 17.09 -9.79 -3.20
C THR A 46 16.64 -8.90 -4.37
N ILE A 47 15.36 -8.48 -4.37
CA ILE A 47 14.87 -7.50 -5.33
C ILE A 47 15.30 -6.11 -4.87
N ALA A 48 16.01 -5.39 -5.73
CA ALA A 48 16.42 -4.00 -5.48
C ALA A 48 15.74 -3.03 -6.46
N PHE A 49 15.49 -1.81 -5.98
CA PHE A 49 15.01 -0.69 -6.79
C PHE A 49 16.18 0.18 -7.25
N GLN A 50 16.03 0.83 -8.39
CA GLN A 50 16.99 1.85 -8.83
C GLN A 50 16.90 3.08 -7.90
N PRO A 51 18.03 3.62 -7.41
CA PRO A 51 18.04 4.76 -6.48
C PRO A 51 17.25 5.98 -6.95
N ASN A 52 17.25 6.24 -8.26
CA ASN A 52 16.54 7.37 -8.87
C ASN A 52 15.08 7.05 -9.25
N LEU A 53 14.55 5.87 -8.89
CA LEU A 53 13.15 5.48 -9.12
C LEU A 53 12.42 5.08 -7.84
N LYS A 54 13.07 4.35 -6.93
CA LYS A 54 12.49 3.80 -5.69
C LYS A 54 11.18 3.04 -5.99
N CYS A 55 10.20 3.04 -5.08
CA CYS A 55 8.84 2.53 -5.36
C CYS A 55 8.01 3.49 -6.23
N CYS A 56 8.53 4.67 -6.59
CA CYS A 56 7.83 5.70 -7.38
C CYS A 56 7.71 5.35 -8.86
N THR A 57 7.70 4.06 -9.21
CA THR A 57 7.23 3.54 -10.50
C THR A 57 5.76 3.11 -10.44
N TYR A 58 5.09 3.32 -9.30
CA TYR A 58 3.63 3.26 -9.20
C TYR A 58 3.05 4.63 -9.53
N HIS A 59 2.14 4.70 -10.50
CA HIS A 59 1.32 5.88 -10.75
C HIS A 59 -0.01 5.68 -9.99
N PRO A 60 -0.32 6.53 -9.00
CA PRO A 60 -1.55 6.38 -8.23
C PRO A 60 -2.80 6.78 -9.01
N THR A 61 -3.96 6.27 -8.59
CA THR A 61 -5.27 6.74 -9.05
C THR A 61 -5.83 7.66 -7.97
N LEU A 62 -5.69 8.97 -8.13
CA LEU A 62 -6.09 9.94 -7.13
C LEU A 62 -7.61 10.16 -7.17
N PRO A 63 -8.32 10.03 -6.03
CA PRO A 63 -9.67 10.53 -5.86
C PRO A 63 -9.78 12.03 -6.20
N ASN A 64 -10.91 12.44 -6.76
CA ASN A 64 -11.21 13.83 -7.11
C ASN A 64 -10.91 14.83 -5.98
N PHE A 65 -11.31 14.53 -4.75
CA PHE A 65 -11.11 15.40 -3.60
C PHE A 65 -9.65 15.46 -3.14
N LEU A 66 -8.85 14.41 -3.37
CA LEU A 66 -7.40 14.46 -3.12
C LEU A 66 -6.68 15.27 -4.20
N ALA A 67 -7.14 15.19 -5.46
CA ALA A 67 -6.65 16.11 -6.50
C ALA A 67 -6.99 17.57 -6.16
N GLY A 68 -8.21 17.84 -5.69
CA GLY A 68 -8.61 19.15 -5.17
C GLY A 68 -7.78 19.58 -3.96
N ALA A 69 -7.46 18.67 -3.04
CA ALA A 69 -6.60 18.96 -1.89
C ALA A 69 -5.18 19.37 -2.32
N VAL A 70 -4.58 18.69 -3.32
CA VAL A 70 -3.29 19.09 -3.91
C VAL A 70 -3.38 20.49 -4.52
N LEU A 71 -4.45 20.78 -5.27
CA LEU A 71 -4.66 22.08 -5.93
C LEU A 71 -4.84 23.22 -4.93
N ALA A 72 -5.45 22.95 -3.77
CA ALA A 72 -5.73 23.92 -2.72
C ALA A 72 -4.57 24.11 -1.72
N ASP A 73 -3.58 23.21 -1.67
CA ASP A 73 -2.48 23.25 -0.69
C ASP A 73 -1.38 24.24 -1.13
N PRO A 74 -1.21 25.40 -0.46
CA PRO A 74 -0.25 26.43 -0.84
C PRO A 74 1.21 25.97 -0.71
N ASP A 75 1.50 24.95 0.10
CA ASP A 75 2.85 24.43 0.31
C ASP A 75 3.27 23.43 -0.79
N MET A 76 2.37 23.10 -1.72
CA MET A 76 2.58 22.10 -2.78
C MET A 76 2.69 22.70 -4.18
N ALA A 77 3.37 23.82 -4.35
CA ALA A 77 3.48 24.49 -5.66
C ALA A 77 3.89 23.54 -6.82
N GLU A 78 4.86 22.64 -6.59
CA GLU A 78 5.24 21.64 -7.61
C GLU A 78 4.17 20.57 -7.83
N GLY A 79 3.49 20.12 -6.78
CA GLY A 79 2.35 19.20 -6.87
C GLY A 79 1.20 19.81 -7.66
N GLN A 80 0.87 21.07 -7.41
CA GLN A 80 -0.14 21.83 -8.16
C GLN A 80 0.22 21.94 -9.64
N ARG A 81 1.46 22.32 -9.98
CA ARG A 81 1.90 22.41 -11.38
C ARG A 81 1.73 21.09 -12.12
N ARG A 82 2.19 19.98 -11.52
CA ARG A 82 2.08 18.64 -12.11
C ARG A 82 0.63 18.18 -12.19
N MET A 83 -0.19 18.46 -11.18
CA MET A 83 -1.62 18.16 -11.19
C MET A 83 -2.33 18.89 -12.34
N ARG A 84 -2.10 20.20 -12.51
CA ARG A 84 -2.64 20.96 -13.65
C ARG A 84 -2.20 20.41 -14.99
N ALA A 85 -0.94 20.00 -15.12
CA ALA A 85 -0.44 19.36 -16.34
C ALA A 85 -1.14 18.02 -16.61
N ARG A 86 -1.42 17.22 -15.58
CA ARG A 86 -2.20 15.98 -15.70
C ARG A 86 -3.63 16.27 -16.15
N ILE A 87 -4.30 17.25 -15.52
CA ILE A 87 -5.65 17.68 -15.88
C ILE A 87 -5.71 18.14 -17.33
N ALA A 88 -4.79 19.02 -17.75
CA ALA A 88 -4.72 19.55 -19.11
C ALA A 88 -4.49 18.44 -20.17
N SER A 89 -3.84 17.33 -19.81
CA SER A 89 -3.64 16.20 -20.72
C SER A 89 -4.93 15.42 -21.03
N ARG A 90 -5.96 15.51 -20.17
CA ARG A 90 -7.22 14.74 -20.21
C ARG A 90 -7.05 13.20 -20.14
N ILE A 91 -5.83 12.69 -20.10
CA ILE A 91 -5.55 11.24 -20.07
C ILE A 91 -5.79 10.70 -18.66
N GLY A 92 -6.84 9.89 -18.52
CA GLY A 92 -7.25 9.32 -17.24
C GLY A 92 -7.92 10.33 -16.30
N ILE A 93 -8.48 11.42 -16.84
CA ILE A 93 -9.11 12.50 -16.08
C ILE A 93 -10.62 12.35 -16.16
N THR A 94 -11.26 12.01 -15.04
CA THR A 94 -12.71 11.79 -14.92
C THR A 94 -13.28 12.48 -13.68
N PRO A 95 -14.61 12.63 -13.55
CA PRO A 95 -15.23 13.24 -12.37
C PRO A 95 -14.81 12.59 -11.04
N GLN A 96 -14.51 11.30 -10.97
CA GLN A 96 -14.07 10.65 -9.74
C GLN A 96 -12.56 10.55 -9.61
N TRP A 97 -11.80 10.59 -10.71
CA TRP A 97 -10.40 10.17 -10.69
C TRP A 97 -9.46 11.05 -11.51
N VAL A 98 -8.27 11.28 -10.94
CA VAL A 98 -7.04 11.55 -11.70
C VAL A 98 -6.24 10.26 -11.75
N ALA A 99 -6.43 9.49 -12.81
CA ALA A 99 -5.90 8.16 -13.00
C ALA A 99 -4.60 8.13 -13.83
N PRO A 100 -3.82 7.03 -13.74
CA PRO A 100 -2.75 6.75 -14.68
C PRO A 100 -3.28 6.56 -16.11
N PRO A 101 -2.47 6.84 -17.14
CA PRO A 101 -2.75 6.38 -18.50
C PRO A 101 -3.02 4.87 -18.52
N ARG A 102 -3.98 4.41 -19.35
CA ARG A 102 -4.33 2.99 -19.41
C ARG A 102 -3.15 2.11 -19.83
N LYS A 103 -2.33 2.60 -20.76
CA LYS A 103 -1.07 1.98 -21.17
C LYS A 103 -0.12 1.76 -19.99
N HIS A 104 0.02 2.72 -19.08
CA HIS A 104 0.82 2.57 -17.86
C HIS A 104 0.30 1.41 -16.99
N ARG A 105 -1.02 1.33 -16.76
CA ARG A 105 -1.62 0.23 -15.99
C ARG A 105 -1.35 -1.15 -16.60
N VAL A 106 -1.47 -1.27 -17.93
CA VAL A 106 -1.18 -2.53 -18.65
C VAL A 106 0.29 -2.91 -18.52
N LEU A 107 1.22 -1.96 -18.73
CA LEU A 107 2.66 -2.21 -18.59
C LEU A 107 3.03 -2.60 -17.16
N LEU A 108 2.48 -1.89 -16.16
CA LEU A 108 2.71 -2.20 -14.76
C LEU A 108 2.20 -3.59 -14.41
N ASP A 109 0.98 -3.96 -14.84
CA ASP A 109 0.43 -5.30 -14.56
C ASP A 109 1.23 -6.41 -15.25
N ALA A 110 1.63 -6.22 -16.50
CA ALA A 110 2.40 -7.21 -17.26
C ALA A 110 3.84 -7.39 -16.73
N ALA A 111 4.46 -6.32 -16.21
CA ALA A 111 5.88 -6.32 -15.84
C ALA A 111 6.13 -6.06 -14.34
N ARG A 112 5.10 -6.20 -13.49
CA ARG A 112 5.17 -5.84 -12.06
C ARG A 112 6.35 -6.47 -11.34
N THR A 113 6.57 -7.77 -11.56
CA THR A 113 7.59 -8.55 -10.85
C THR A 113 9.02 -8.24 -11.32
N THR A 114 9.20 -7.73 -12.53
CA THR A 114 10.52 -7.54 -13.15
C THR A 114 10.93 -6.07 -13.26
N SER A 115 9.95 -5.17 -13.36
CA SER A 115 10.16 -3.75 -13.73
C SER A 115 9.76 -2.76 -12.64
N PHE A 116 8.98 -3.16 -11.65
CA PHE A 116 8.63 -2.29 -10.52
C PHE A 116 9.88 -1.84 -9.77
N GLY A 117 9.99 -0.53 -9.59
CA GLY A 117 11.15 0.17 -9.04
C GLY A 117 12.42 0.12 -9.88
N ARG A 118 12.35 -0.38 -11.12
CA ARG A 118 13.52 -0.67 -11.96
C ARG A 118 13.44 -0.10 -13.38
N SER A 119 12.27 0.38 -13.81
CA SER A 119 12.08 0.94 -15.14
C SER A 119 11.61 2.40 -15.10
N LYS A 120 12.35 3.28 -15.79
CA LYS A 120 11.98 4.69 -16.01
C LYS A 120 10.67 4.85 -16.79
N VAL A 121 10.29 3.87 -17.62
CA VAL A 121 9.02 3.88 -18.37
C VAL A 121 7.81 3.92 -17.43
N LEU A 122 7.96 3.39 -16.22
CA LEU A 122 6.89 3.36 -15.22
C LEU A 122 6.94 4.53 -14.23
N LEU A 123 7.90 5.45 -14.36
CA LEU A 123 8.12 6.52 -13.39
C LEU A 123 6.86 7.37 -13.19
N CYS A 124 6.48 7.53 -11.94
CA CYS A 124 5.32 8.30 -11.53
C CYS A 124 5.51 9.77 -11.91
N PRO A 125 4.51 10.45 -12.50
CA PRO A 125 4.63 11.85 -12.87
C PRO A 125 4.78 12.78 -11.67
N TYR A 126 4.50 12.31 -10.45
CA TYR A 126 4.65 13.09 -9.22
C TYR A 126 6.02 12.93 -8.56
N PHE A 127 6.91 12.10 -9.11
CA PHE A 127 8.28 11.95 -8.62
C PHE A 127 9.10 13.21 -8.94
N VAL A 128 9.79 13.73 -7.93
CA VAL A 128 10.70 14.86 -8.00
C VAL A 128 12.11 14.34 -7.72
N GLU A 129 12.96 14.33 -8.75
CA GLU A 129 14.35 13.85 -8.64
C GLU A 129 15.19 14.78 -7.75
N GLU A 130 14.99 16.10 -7.90
CA GLU A 130 15.61 17.13 -7.05
C GLU A 130 15.27 16.91 -5.57
N GLY A 131 16.26 17.10 -4.68
CA GLY A 131 16.08 16.91 -3.24
C GLY A 131 16.03 15.44 -2.79
N GLY A 132 16.49 14.51 -3.62
CA GLY A 132 16.69 13.10 -3.23
C GLY A 132 15.54 12.16 -3.58
N GLY A 133 14.70 12.48 -4.57
CA GLY A 133 13.67 11.56 -5.07
C GLY A 133 12.44 11.49 -4.17
N LEU A 134 11.68 12.58 -4.08
CA LEU A 134 10.49 12.72 -3.24
C LEU A 134 9.20 12.83 -4.07
N CYS A 135 8.04 12.80 -3.39
CA CYS A 135 6.73 12.91 -4.03
C CYS A 135 6.18 14.33 -3.91
N SER A 136 5.89 14.97 -5.05
CA SER A 136 5.30 16.32 -5.10
C SER A 136 3.89 16.42 -4.51
N ILE A 137 3.21 15.29 -4.27
CA ILE A 137 1.87 15.22 -3.67
C ILE A 137 1.86 14.50 -2.32
N TRP A 138 2.99 14.42 -1.62
CA TRP A 138 3.21 13.53 -0.48
C TRP A 138 2.12 13.56 0.62
N ARG A 139 1.64 14.75 1.01
CA ARG A 139 0.59 14.93 2.05
C ARG A 139 -0.80 14.48 1.61
N HIS A 140 -1.05 14.38 0.29
CA HIS A 140 -2.36 14.07 -0.30
C HIS A 140 -2.32 12.80 -1.16
N ARG A 141 -1.48 11.83 -0.78
CA ARG A 141 -1.36 10.54 -1.46
C ARG A 141 -2.58 9.67 -1.16
N GLU A 142 -3.04 8.95 -2.17
CA GLU A 142 -4.12 7.96 -2.03
C GLU A 142 -3.70 6.71 -1.24
N ALA A 143 -4.67 5.85 -0.97
CA ALA A 143 -4.53 4.66 -0.14
C ALA A 143 -3.30 3.79 -0.43
N VAL A 144 -2.98 3.48 -1.69
CA VAL A 144 -1.83 2.62 -2.01
C VAL A 144 -0.53 3.31 -1.62
N CYS A 145 -0.30 4.53 -2.11
CA CYS A 145 0.94 5.26 -1.87
C CYS A 145 1.15 5.64 -0.39
N SER A 146 0.08 5.92 0.35
CA SER A 146 0.16 6.29 1.77
C SER A 146 0.41 5.11 2.70
N THR A 147 0.15 3.88 2.23
CA THR A 147 0.20 2.66 3.05
C THR A 147 1.13 1.58 2.49
N PHE A 148 1.96 1.92 1.49
CA PHE A 148 2.89 0.98 0.88
C PHE A 148 4.21 0.95 1.65
N PHE A 149 4.52 -0.21 2.22
CA PHE A 149 5.80 -0.50 2.87
C PHE A 149 6.45 -1.70 2.20
N CYS A 150 7.74 -1.58 1.87
CA CYS A 150 8.49 -2.66 1.23
C CYS A 150 8.95 -3.74 2.21
N LYS A 151 9.18 -3.35 3.47
CA LYS A 151 9.64 -4.18 4.59
C LYS A 151 8.75 -3.89 5.80
N HIS A 152 8.54 -4.88 6.65
CA HIS A 152 7.57 -4.80 7.74
C HIS A 152 8.18 -5.25 9.06
N ASP A 153 8.28 -4.39 10.06
CA ASP A 153 8.91 -4.67 11.36
C ASP A 153 8.21 -5.81 12.11
N ALA A 154 6.89 -5.92 11.97
CA ALA A 154 6.09 -7.05 12.46
C ALA A 154 5.95 -8.19 11.44
N GLY A 155 6.81 -8.26 10.41
CA GLY A 155 6.83 -9.32 9.40
C GLY A 155 5.52 -9.46 8.62
N ALA A 156 5.10 -10.71 8.43
CA ALA A 156 3.85 -11.08 7.76
C ALA A 156 2.61 -10.49 8.45
N ALA A 157 2.62 -10.36 9.78
CA ALA A 157 1.53 -9.73 10.52
C ALA A 157 1.44 -8.22 10.20
N GLY A 158 2.58 -7.53 10.14
CA GLY A 158 2.66 -6.14 9.68
C GLY A 158 2.17 -5.96 8.25
N HIS A 159 2.62 -6.82 7.33
CA HIS A 159 2.15 -6.82 5.94
C HIS A 159 0.63 -7.05 5.82
N ALA A 160 0.07 -7.95 6.64
CA ALA A 160 -1.37 -8.18 6.68
C ALA A 160 -2.12 -6.94 7.19
N PHE A 161 -1.63 -6.28 8.24
CA PHE A 161 -2.21 -5.04 8.76
C PHE A 161 -2.21 -3.94 7.70
N TRP A 162 -1.07 -3.62 7.09
CA TRP A 162 -1.01 -2.57 6.08
C TRP A 162 -1.82 -2.90 4.83
N THR A 163 -1.95 -4.17 4.49
CA THR A 163 -2.87 -4.60 3.42
C THR A 163 -4.33 -4.36 3.77
N ALA A 164 -4.76 -4.67 4.99
CA ALA A 164 -6.12 -4.40 5.47
C ALA A 164 -6.39 -2.88 5.52
N HIS A 165 -5.43 -2.13 6.08
CA HIS A 165 -5.49 -0.67 6.19
C HIS A 165 -5.58 0.01 4.81
N LYS A 166 -4.78 -0.44 3.82
CA LYS A 166 -4.88 -0.01 2.42
C LYS A 166 -6.28 -0.26 1.84
N ARG A 167 -6.82 -1.46 2.04
CA ARG A 167 -8.13 -1.86 1.50
C ARG A 167 -9.25 -0.99 2.05
N PHE A 168 -9.26 -0.76 3.37
CA PHE A 168 -10.26 0.09 3.99
C PHE A 168 -10.12 1.56 3.59
N THR A 169 -8.89 2.08 3.53
CA THR A 169 -8.63 3.45 3.07
C THR A 169 -9.09 3.64 1.63
N ALA A 170 -8.76 2.72 0.72
CA ALA A 170 -9.21 2.75 -0.67
C ALA A 170 -10.74 2.69 -0.79
N HIS A 171 -11.40 1.90 0.08
CA HIS A 171 -12.86 1.83 0.14
C HIS A 171 -13.46 3.18 0.54
N VAL A 172 -12.96 3.80 1.61
CA VAL A 172 -13.38 5.15 2.05
C VAL A 172 -13.17 6.18 0.94
N GLU A 173 -12.02 6.16 0.27
CA GLU A 173 -11.69 7.06 -0.83
C GLU A 173 -12.65 6.91 -2.02
N VAL A 174 -13.04 5.68 -2.39
CA VAL A 174 -14.04 5.43 -3.46
C VAL A 174 -15.42 5.98 -3.08
N VAL A 175 -15.85 5.74 -1.84
CA VAL A 175 -17.15 6.24 -1.34
C VAL A 175 -17.19 7.76 -1.38
N LEU A 176 -16.12 8.42 -0.87
CA LEU A 176 -16.01 9.86 -0.87
C LEU A 176 -15.88 10.44 -2.28
N ALA A 177 -15.11 9.81 -3.18
CA ALA A 177 -14.98 10.25 -4.57
C ALA A 177 -16.34 10.26 -5.28
N ARG A 178 -17.11 9.17 -5.13
CA ARG A 178 -18.45 9.06 -5.72
C ARG A 178 -19.42 10.08 -5.12
N HIS A 179 -19.43 10.21 -3.78
CA HIS A 179 -20.27 11.16 -3.09
C HIS A 179 -20.00 12.60 -3.55
N ALA A 180 -18.73 13.01 -3.53
CA ALA A 180 -18.31 14.35 -3.91
C ALA A 180 -18.58 14.65 -5.38
N ALA A 181 -18.32 13.68 -6.28
CA ALA A 181 -18.62 13.86 -7.70
C ALA A 181 -20.11 14.12 -7.94
N ARG A 182 -20.99 13.32 -7.31
CA ARG A 182 -22.46 13.47 -7.44
C ARG A 182 -22.99 14.73 -6.78
N ALA A 183 -22.37 15.20 -5.71
CA ALA A 183 -22.75 16.45 -5.06
C ALA A 183 -22.45 17.68 -5.94
N VAL A 184 -21.34 17.66 -6.68
CA VAL A 184 -20.94 18.76 -7.58
C VAL A 184 -21.61 18.65 -8.95
N PHE A 185 -21.72 17.44 -9.49
CA PHE A 185 -22.35 17.13 -10.76
C PHE A 185 -23.24 15.89 -10.60
N PRO A 186 -24.56 16.05 -10.40
CA PRO A 186 -25.49 14.93 -10.21
C PRO A 186 -25.48 13.92 -11.37
N GLY A 187 -25.16 14.38 -12.58
CA GLY A 187 -25.00 13.56 -13.79
C GLY A 187 -23.62 12.94 -13.97
N ALA A 188 -22.71 13.06 -13.00
CA ALA A 188 -21.35 12.53 -13.11
C ALA A 188 -21.37 11.04 -13.44
N ALA A 189 -20.81 10.70 -14.61
CA ALA A 189 -20.68 9.36 -15.11
C ALA A 189 -19.21 9.00 -15.26
N GLU A 190 -18.85 7.80 -14.86
CA GLU A 190 -17.51 7.26 -15.12
C GLU A 190 -17.54 6.43 -16.41
N PRO A 191 -16.58 6.63 -17.33
CA PRO A 191 -16.46 5.80 -18.51
C PRO A 191 -16.08 4.36 -18.13
N ASP A 192 -16.49 3.40 -18.96
CA ASP A 192 -16.07 2.01 -18.80
C ASP A 192 -14.61 1.84 -19.26
N PHE A 193 -13.77 1.29 -18.38
CA PHE A 193 -12.37 1.03 -18.65
C PHE A 193 -12.08 -0.47 -18.56
N PRO A 194 -12.33 -1.22 -19.65
CA PRO A 194 -12.05 -2.64 -19.66
C PRO A 194 -10.57 -2.92 -19.42
N ARG A 195 -10.32 -3.86 -18.52
CA ARG A 195 -8.96 -4.29 -18.13
C ARG A 195 -8.25 -4.93 -19.32
N MET A 196 -6.95 -4.66 -19.46
CA MET A 196 -6.09 -5.18 -20.54
C MET A 196 -6.57 -4.89 -21.97
N LYS A 197 -7.45 -3.90 -22.16
CA LYS A 197 -7.85 -3.40 -23.47
C LYS A 197 -7.38 -1.95 -23.60
N LEU A 198 -6.77 -1.61 -24.72
CA LEU A 198 -6.29 -0.27 -25.04
C LEU A 198 -6.95 0.20 -26.34
N THR A 199 -7.37 1.46 -26.38
CA THR A 199 -7.74 2.16 -27.61
C THR A 199 -6.48 2.60 -28.37
N LEU A 200 -6.64 3.12 -29.59
CA LEU A 200 -5.52 3.72 -30.32
C LEU A 200 -4.97 4.94 -29.58
N GLU A 201 -5.87 5.77 -29.05
CA GLU A 201 -5.56 6.95 -28.25
C GLU A 201 -4.73 6.58 -27.01
N ASP A 202 -5.09 5.47 -26.34
CA ASP A 202 -4.32 4.97 -25.19
C ASP A 202 -2.91 4.52 -25.56
N LEU A 203 -2.72 3.90 -26.73
CA LEU A 203 -1.41 3.40 -27.19
C LEU A 203 -0.47 4.55 -27.56
N GLU A 204 -1.04 5.61 -28.12
CA GLU A 204 -0.32 6.80 -28.60
C GLU A 204 -0.25 7.92 -27.56
N ASP A 205 -0.69 7.66 -26.31
CA ASP A 205 -0.70 8.63 -25.22
C ASP A 205 -1.45 9.93 -25.61
N ARG A 206 -2.57 9.80 -26.33
CA ARG A 206 -3.46 10.89 -26.74
C ARG A 206 -4.64 11.04 -25.78
N ALA A 207 -5.19 12.25 -25.72
CA ALA A 207 -6.44 12.52 -25.03
C ALA A 207 -7.59 11.65 -25.60
N PRO A 208 -8.63 11.36 -24.79
CA PRO A 208 -9.84 10.71 -25.30
C PRO A 208 -10.48 11.54 -26.42
N SER A 209 -11.34 10.89 -27.22
CA SER A 209 -12.12 11.61 -28.24
C SER A 209 -12.96 12.72 -27.60
N GLU A 210 -13.24 13.79 -28.35
CA GLU A 210 -14.09 14.88 -27.84
C GLU A 210 -15.50 14.39 -27.46
N ILE A 211 -16.00 13.34 -28.12
CA ILE A 211 -17.30 12.71 -27.79
C ILE A 211 -17.23 12.04 -26.41
N ASP A 212 -16.22 11.20 -26.17
CA ASP A 212 -16.06 10.49 -24.89
C ASP A 212 -15.78 11.47 -23.75
N TYR A 213 -14.96 12.49 -24.02
CA TYR A 213 -14.65 13.56 -23.10
C TYR A 213 -15.90 14.35 -22.70
N ALA A 214 -16.69 14.80 -23.68
CA ALA A 214 -17.93 15.52 -23.43
C ALA A 214 -18.98 14.66 -22.71
N ALA A 215 -19.07 13.36 -23.02
CA ALA A 215 -19.98 12.44 -22.34
C ALA A 215 -19.61 12.23 -20.85
N CYS A 216 -18.31 12.23 -20.54
CA CYS A 216 -17.79 12.10 -19.18
C CYS A 216 -18.03 13.37 -18.35
N TRP A 217 -17.78 14.54 -18.94
CA TRP A 217 -17.72 15.81 -18.20
C TRP A 217 -18.97 16.70 -18.34
N GLY A 218 -19.77 16.54 -19.39
CA GLY A 218 -20.97 17.36 -19.61
C GLY A 218 -20.68 18.86 -19.52
N GLU A 219 -21.43 19.58 -18.67
CA GLU A 219 -21.26 21.02 -18.43
C GLU A 219 -19.93 21.41 -17.76
N TRP A 220 -19.20 20.43 -17.23
CA TRP A 220 -17.90 20.61 -16.57
C TRP A 220 -16.71 20.41 -17.52
N ALA A 221 -16.96 20.15 -18.80
CA ALA A 221 -15.90 20.07 -19.80
C ALA A 221 -15.09 21.39 -19.83
N GLY A 222 -13.78 21.29 -19.68
CA GLY A 222 -12.84 22.42 -19.58
C GLY A 222 -12.80 23.13 -18.22
N ARG A 223 -13.52 22.61 -17.21
CA ARG A 223 -13.59 23.15 -15.84
C ARG A 223 -13.18 22.14 -14.78
N GLU A 224 -12.36 21.15 -15.14
CA GLU A 224 -11.99 20.03 -14.28
C GLU A 224 -11.23 20.47 -13.02
N GLU A 225 -10.39 21.52 -13.10
CA GLU A 225 -9.70 22.06 -11.92
C GLU A 225 -10.69 22.63 -10.90
N ASP A 226 -11.66 23.46 -11.34
CA ASP A 226 -12.73 24.00 -10.48
C ASP A 226 -13.61 22.86 -9.94
N PHE A 227 -13.88 21.84 -10.76
CA PHE A 227 -14.62 20.66 -10.32
C PHE A 227 -13.91 19.96 -9.15
N TYR A 228 -12.61 19.65 -9.30
CA TYR A 228 -11.86 18.96 -8.25
C TYR A 228 -11.73 19.77 -6.96
N LEU A 229 -11.52 21.09 -7.07
CA LEU A 229 -11.56 21.99 -5.92
C LEU A 229 -12.91 21.92 -5.18
N ARG A 230 -14.03 21.93 -5.90
CA ARG A 230 -15.37 21.80 -5.29
C ARG A 230 -15.61 20.42 -4.67
N THR A 231 -15.09 19.34 -5.26
CA THR A 231 -15.18 18.02 -4.63
C THR A 231 -14.40 17.96 -3.33
N PHE A 232 -13.28 18.68 -3.25
CA PHE A 232 -12.53 18.82 -2.00
C PHE A 232 -13.32 19.62 -0.96
N ASP A 233 -13.99 20.70 -1.34
CA ASP A 233 -14.87 21.46 -0.44
C ASP A 233 -16.03 20.60 0.10
N VAL A 234 -16.66 19.80 -0.76
CA VAL A 234 -17.68 18.82 -0.34
C VAL A 234 -17.12 17.85 0.68
N VAL A 235 -15.98 17.21 0.38
CA VAL A 235 -15.38 16.25 1.32
C VAL A 235 -14.95 16.94 2.61
N ARG A 236 -14.55 18.20 2.61
CA ARG A 236 -14.25 18.98 3.83
C ARG A 236 -15.49 19.25 4.69
N SER A 237 -16.67 19.38 4.10
CA SER A 237 -17.91 19.58 4.85
C SER A 237 -18.51 18.29 5.39
N VAL A 238 -18.13 17.11 4.87
CA VAL A 238 -18.62 15.83 5.37
C VAL A 238 -18.32 15.67 6.86
N THR A 239 -19.33 15.32 7.63
CA THR A 239 -19.24 15.00 9.05
C THR A 239 -18.98 13.51 9.27
N ARG A 240 -18.60 13.13 10.49
CA ARG A 240 -18.45 11.72 10.86
C ARG A 240 -19.78 10.95 10.71
N ASP A 241 -20.88 11.53 11.16
CA ASP A 241 -22.22 10.92 11.07
C ASP A 241 -22.68 10.75 9.62
N GLU A 242 -22.32 11.68 8.72
CA GLU A 242 -22.54 11.50 7.29
C GLU A 242 -21.68 10.39 6.70
N MET A 243 -20.40 10.33 7.07
CA MET A 243 -19.51 9.24 6.64
C MET A 243 -20.04 7.87 7.10
N ASP A 244 -20.48 7.76 8.35
CA ASP A 244 -21.00 6.51 8.91
C ASP A 244 -22.26 6.06 8.14
N ARG A 245 -23.13 6.99 7.74
CA ARG A 245 -24.28 6.71 6.87
C ARG A 245 -23.85 6.23 5.48
N LEU A 246 -22.90 6.93 4.85
CA LEU A 246 -22.38 6.52 3.54
C LEU A 246 -21.72 5.14 3.56
N LEU A 247 -20.99 4.82 4.63
CA LEU A 247 -20.37 3.50 4.82
C LEU A 247 -21.39 2.42 5.11
N ALA A 248 -22.49 2.73 5.82
CA ALA A 248 -23.56 1.77 6.11
C ALA A 248 -24.31 1.31 4.86
N GLU A 249 -24.34 2.13 3.80
CA GLU A 249 -24.91 1.76 2.49
C GLU A 249 -24.00 0.82 1.68
N GLU A 250 -22.74 0.67 2.09
CA GLU A 250 -21.71 -0.09 1.37
C GLU A 250 -21.47 -1.46 2.03
N PRO A 251 -21.80 -2.59 1.36
CA PRO A 251 -21.87 -3.92 2.00
C PRO A 251 -20.59 -4.41 2.68
N ARG A 252 -19.42 -3.86 2.30
CA ARG A 252 -18.10 -4.32 2.76
C ARG A 252 -17.49 -3.44 3.85
N SER A 253 -18.11 -2.32 4.19
CA SER A 253 -17.50 -1.33 5.09
C SER A 253 -17.19 -1.89 6.47
N GLU A 254 -18.17 -2.57 7.09
CA GLU A 254 -18.02 -3.11 8.43
C GLU A 254 -17.00 -4.25 8.49
N GLU A 255 -17.00 -5.13 7.49
CA GLU A 255 -16.02 -6.22 7.35
C GLU A 255 -14.60 -5.66 7.27
N LEU A 256 -14.36 -4.69 6.38
CA LEU A 256 -13.04 -4.09 6.19
C LEU A 256 -12.56 -3.33 7.44
N ALA A 257 -13.44 -2.59 8.13
CA ALA A 257 -13.10 -1.92 9.37
C ALA A 257 -12.73 -2.92 10.49
N ARG A 258 -13.46 -4.03 10.60
CA ARG A 258 -13.17 -5.12 11.55
C ARG A 258 -11.85 -5.83 11.22
N ASP A 259 -11.55 -6.03 9.94
CA ASP A 259 -10.27 -6.62 9.51
C ASP A 259 -9.09 -5.74 9.93
N VAL A 260 -9.16 -4.41 9.74
CA VAL A 260 -8.13 -3.48 10.23
C VAL A 260 -7.92 -3.63 11.73
N ALA A 261 -8.99 -3.63 12.54
CA ALA A 261 -8.88 -3.80 13.99
C ALA A 261 -8.23 -5.13 14.37
N THR A 262 -8.67 -6.23 13.75
CA THR A 262 -8.15 -7.57 13.99
C THR A 262 -6.67 -7.68 13.67
N LYS A 263 -6.23 -7.13 12.52
CA LYS A 263 -4.82 -7.16 12.14
C LYS A 263 -3.96 -6.22 12.98
N LEU A 264 -4.51 -5.11 13.46
CA LEU A 264 -3.82 -4.22 14.39
C LEU A 264 -3.60 -4.87 15.76
N ASP A 265 -4.58 -5.65 16.25
CA ASP A 265 -4.42 -6.42 17.48
C ASP A 265 -3.30 -7.45 17.36
N ALA A 266 -3.21 -8.13 16.21
CA ALA A 266 -2.18 -9.13 15.95
C ALA A 266 -0.74 -8.59 16.02
N ILE A 267 -0.53 -7.30 15.72
CA ILE A 267 0.80 -6.66 15.75
C ILE A 267 1.06 -5.88 17.04
N THR A 268 0.03 -5.43 17.76
CA THR A 268 0.19 -4.65 19.00
C THR A 268 0.25 -5.52 20.26
N ALA A 269 -0.30 -6.73 20.20
CA ALA A 269 -0.25 -7.71 21.27
C ALA A 269 0.02 -9.13 20.70
N PRO A 270 1.20 -9.36 20.09
CA PRO A 270 1.50 -10.63 19.45
C PRO A 270 1.56 -11.76 20.50
N ARG A 271 1.03 -12.93 20.12
CA ARG A 271 1.02 -14.13 20.97
C ARG A 271 1.62 -15.29 20.21
N LEU A 272 2.45 -16.08 20.89
CA LEU A 272 2.94 -17.34 20.35
C LEU A 272 1.77 -18.31 20.18
N ALA A 273 1.74 -18.99 19.04
CA ALA A 273 0.83 -20.10 18.83
C ALA A 273 1.21 -21.26 19.75
N GLU A 274 0.21 -22.05 20.16
CA GLU A 274 0.44 -23.23 20.99
C GLU A 274 1.35 -24.25 20.31
N ARG A 275 1.28 -24.31 18.97
CA ARG A 275 2.06 -25.21 18.11
C ARG A 275 2.65 -24.43 16.96
N LEU A 276 3.89 -24.75 16.60
CA LEU A 276 4.61 -24.12 15.51
C LEU A 276 5.30 -25.18 14.67
N VAL A 277 5.29 -24.99 13.36
CA VAL A 277 5.99 -25.81 12.36
C VAL A 277 6.69 -24.91 11.34
N PRO A 278 7.74 -25.40 10.64
CA PRO A 278 8.30 -24.67 9.51
C PRO A 278 7.24 -24.39 8.47
N ASN A 279 7.23 -23.16 7.96
CA ASN A 279 6.29 -22.79 6.91
C ASN A 279 6.56 -23.61 5.63
N PRO A 280 5.62 -24.43 5.15
CA PRO A 280 5.83 -25.26 3.97
C PRO A 280 5.99 -24.45 2.68
N ASN A 281 5.58 -23.18 2.69
CA ASN A 281 5.69 -22.26 1.55
C ASN A 281 6.96 -21.37 1.63
N LEU A 282 7.82 -21.56 2.63
CA LEU A 282 9.06 -20.82 2.75
C LEU A 282 10.00 -21.15 1.59
N VAL A 283 10.51 -20.12 0.93
CA VAL A 283 11.53 -20.26 -0.11
C VAL A 283 12.89 -19.96 0.51
N ALA A 284 13.78 -20.96 0.54
CA ALA A 284 15.14 -20.83 1.07
C ALA A 284 16.18 -20.89 -0.06
N ARG A 285 17.23 -20.09 0.06
CA ARG A 285 18.39 -20.10 -0.85
C ARG A 285 19.69 -20.03 -0.04
N PRO A 286 20.70 -20.84 -0.37
CA PRO A 286 22.02 -20.73 0.27
C PRO A 286 22.64 -19.34 0.05
N LEU A 287 23.27 -18.81 1.10
CA LEU A 287 24.08 -17.60 1.08
C LEU A 287 25.55 -17.94 1.38
N PRO A 288 26.50 -17.04 1.07
CA PRO A 288 27.89 -17.19 1.49
C PRO A 288 28.01 -17.42 3.00
N GLY A 289 28.96 -18.25 3.42
CA GLY A 289 29.18 -18.56 4.84
C GLY A 289 28.19 -19.56 5.44
N GLY A 290 27.40 -20.27 4.62
CA GLY A 290 26.49 -21.33 5.06
C GLY A 290 25.14 -20.83 5.60
N ALA A 291 24.94 -19.52 5.67
CA ALA A 291 23.65 -18.93 6.02
C ALA A 291 22.58 -19.23 4.96
N MET A 292 21.31 -19.12 5.36
CA MET A 292 20.16 -19.33 4.48
C MET A 292 19.36 -18.05 4.34
N GLY A 293 19.19 -17.58 3.10
CA GLY A 293 18.28 -16.49 2.78
C GLY A 293 16.87 -17.04 2.60
N VAL A 294 15.92 -16.57 3.41
CA VAL A 294 14.54 -17.05 3.42
C VAL A 294 13.57 -15.95 2.99
N THR A 295 12.61 -16.33 2.16
CA THR A 295 11.50 -15.48 1.72
C THR A 295 10.19 -16.17 2.07
N THR A 296 9.28 -15.43 2.69
CA THR A 296 8.01 -15.96 3.19
C THR A 296 6.83 -15.17 2.61
N TYR A 297 6.50 -14.03 3.18
CA TYR A 297 5.29 -13.25 2.84
C TYR A 297 5.52 -12.16 1.79
N SER A 298 6.77 -11.73 1.58
CA SER A 298 7.14 -10.68 0.63
C SER A 298 8.54 -10.93 0.04
N ALA A 299 8.65 -10.85 -1.28
CA ALA A 299 9.94 -10.93 -1.98
C ALA A 299 10.85 -9.70 -1.75
N TYR A 300 10.30 -8.61 -1.18
CA TYR A 300 11.05 -7.41 -0.83
C TYR A 300 11.63 -7.43 0.59
N ASP A 301 11.22 -8.39 1.42
CA ASP A 301 11.68 -8.50 2.80
C ASP A 301 12.24 -9.90 3.13
N PRO A 302 13.30 -10.34 2.45
CA PRO A 302 13.97 -11.59 2.78
C PRO A 302 14.74 -11.45 4.10
N MET A 303 14.82 -12.55 4.85
CA MET A 303 15.62 -12.65 6.08
C MET A 303 16.81 -13.58 5.87
N SER A 304 17.88 -13.35 6.62
CA SER A 304 19.02 -14.27 6.69
C SER A 304 18.96 -15.06 7.98
N LEU A 305 19.05 -16.38 7.89
CA LEU A 305 19.14 -17.28 9.04
C LEU A 305 20.56 -17.86 9.10
N THR A 306 21.12 -17.93 10.31
CA THR A 306 22.41 -18.60 10.51
C THR A 306 22.26 -20.11 10.30
N PRO A 307 23.35 -20.84 10.00
CA PRO A 307 23.30 -22.30 9.85
C PRO A 307 22.65 -23.00 11.04
N GLU A 308 22.93 -22.53 12.25
CA GLU A 308 22.43 -23.10 13.51
C GLU A 308 20.92 -22.90 13.61
N LEU A 309 20.45 -21.67 13.38
CA LEU A 309 19.03 -21.35 13.43
C LEU A 309 18.25 -22.11 12.34
N TRP A 310 18.84 -22.26 11.15
CA TRP A 310 18.25 -23.04 10.06
C TRP A 310 18.09 -24.52 10.43
N ALA A 311 19.11 -25.13 11.02
CA ALA A 311 19.06 -26.53 11.45
C ALA A 311 17.95 -26.77 12.49
N VAL A 312 17.79 -25.82 13.41
CA VAL A 312 16.78 -25.88 14.49
C VAL A 312 15.35 -25.80 13.98
N LEU A 313 15.08 -25.18 12.83
CA LEU A 313 13.71 -25.12 12.29
C LEU A 313 13.13 -26.53 12.08
N GLY A 314 13.95 -27.50 11.66
CA GLY A 314 13.53 -28.88 11.44
C GLY A 314 13.02 -29.58 12.70
N GLU A 315 13.32 -29.06 13.88
CA GLU A 315 12.90 -29.61 15.16
C GLU A 315 11.45 -29.27 15.53
N PHE A 316 10.82 -28.32 14.86
CA PHE A 316 9.42 -27.94 15.16
C PHE A 316 8.43 -28.89 14.47
N LYS A 317 7.74 -29.73 15.26
CA LYS A 317 6.84 -30.80 14.78
C LYS A 317 5.38 -30.47 15.07
N PRO A 318 4.43 -30.83 14.19
CA PRO A 318 3.01 -30.52 14.40
C PRO A 318 2.41 -31.24 15.61
N GLU A 319 2.96 -32.40 15.99
CA GLU A 319 2.49 -33.23 17.11
C GLU A 319 2.88 -32.69 18.48
N GLU A 320 3.83 -31.76 18.57
CA GLU A 320 4.31 -31.17 19.81
C GLU A 320 3.78 -29.75 20.01
N THR A 321 3.44 -29.41 21.25
CA THR A 321 3.28 -28.02 21.68
C THR A 321 4.62 -27.32 21.73
N LEU A 322 4.61 -26.00 21.64
CA LEU A 322 5.81 -25.17 21.76
C LEU A 322 6.55 -25.40 23.09
N ALA A 323 5.80 -25.67 24.16
CA ALA A 323 6.38 -26.01 25.47
C ALA A 323 7.12 -27.36 25.43
N GLU A 324 6.53 -28.38 24.81
CA GLU A 324 7.13 -29.70 24.64
C GLU A 324 8.38 -29.64 23.74
N THR A 325 8.30 -28.95 22.59
CA THR A 325 9.45 -28.76 21.70
C THR A 325 10.60 -28.04 22.41
N ARG A 326 10.33 -27.01 23.22
CA ARG A 326 11.38 -26.31 23.99
C ARG A 326 12.02 -27.23 25.03
N ALA A 327 11.21 -27.96 25.80
CA ALA A 327 11.73 -28.90 26.80
C ALA A 327 12.57 -30.01 26.15
N ARG A 328 12.19 -30.45 24.95
CA ARG A 328 12.97 -31.42 24.18
C ARG A 328 14.27 -30.84 23.65
N LEU A 329 14.25 -29.64 23.07
CA LEU A 329 15.44 -28.97 22.54
C LEU A 329 16.48 -28.68 23.64
N ASP A 330 16.02 -28.25 24.80
CA ASP A 330 16.86 -28.03 25.99
C ASP A 330 17.50 -29.35 26.44
N ARG A 331 16.69 -30.40 26.62
CA ARG A 331 17.17 -31.71 27.07
C ARG A 331 18.12 -32.41 26.09
N ASP A 332 17.78 -32.43 24.81
CA ASP A 332 18.45 -33.27 23.82
C ASP A 332 19.61 -32.54 23.12
N ASN A 333 19.58 -31.20 23.05
CA ASN A 333 20.53 -30.40 22.29
C ASN A 333 21.16 -29.23 23.09
N ASP A 334 20.87 -29.09 24.40
CA ASP A 334 21.31 -27.95 25.23
C ASP A 334 20.93 -26.59 24.61
N LEU A 335 19.76 -26.54 23.97
CA LEU A 335 19.31 -25.39 23.19
C LEU A 335 18.08 -24.72 23.82
N VAL A 336 18.30 -23.53 24.37
CA VAL A 336 17.24 -22.66 24.87
C VAL A 336 16.90 -21.57 23.85
N ILE A 337 15.67 -21.61 23.34
CA ILE A 337 15.15 -20.58 22.41
C ILE A 337 14.26 -19.62 23.20
N ALA A 338 14.55 -18.32 23.14
CA ALA A 338 13.79 -17.28 23.81
C ALA A 338 12.49 -16.91 23.06
N ASP A 339 11.50 -16.39 23.80
CA ASP A 339 10.17 -16.06 23.28
C ASP A 339 10.22 -14.96 22.22
N ASP A 340 11.12 -14.00 22.37
CA ASP A 340 11.32 -12.90 21.42
C ASP A 340 11.77 -13.41 20.04
N LEU A 341 12.72 -14.35 20.00
CA LEU A 341 13.15 -15.00 18.76
C LEU A 341 12.01 -15.82 18.14
N LEU A 342 11.27 -16.60 18.94
CA LEU A 342 10.12 -17.37 18.45
C LEU A 342 9.03 -16.45 17.87
N LEU A 343 8.76 -15.31 18.53
CA LEU A 343 7.83 -14.31 18.05
C LEU A 343 8.31 -13.70 16.73
N VAL A 344 9.61 -13.41 16.58
CA VAL A 344 10.19 -12.93 15.32
C VAL A 344 10.00 -13.98 14.21
N LEU A 345 10.33 -15.24 14.46
CA LEU A 345 10.18 -16.33 13.50
C LEU A 345 8.71 -16.54 13.10
N GLN A 346 7.79 -16.48 14.06
CA GLN A 346 6.35 -16.60 13.82
C GLN A 346 5.82 -15.41 13.03
N ASN A 347 6.14 -14.19 13.47
CA ASN A 347 5.66 -12.97 12.83
C ASN A 347 6.17 -12.83 11.41
N HIS A 348 7.37 -13.31 11.10
CA HIS A 348 7.90 -13.36 9.74
C HIS A 348 7.45 -14.60 8.95
N ALA A 349 6.52 -15.40 9.48
CA ALA A 349 6.01 -16.62 8.88
C ALA A 349 7.11 -17.61 8.47
N ILE A 350 8.21 -17.66 9.22
CA ILE A 350 9.24 -18.70 9.11
C ILE A 350 8.74 -19.95 9.85
N LEU A 351 8.21 -19.75 11.04
CA LEU A 351 7.39 -20.71 11.76
C LEU A 351 5.92 -20.28 11.65
N VAL A 352 5.01 -21.24 11.53
CA VAL A 352 3.56 -20.99 11.41
C VAL A 352 2.80 -22.00 12.26
N PRO A 353 1.56 -21.70 12.69
CA PRO A 353 0.67 -22.72 13.22
C PRO A 353 0.48 -23.85 12.20
N PRO A 354 0.39 -25.12 12.65
CA PRO A 354 0.08 -26.21 11.74
C PRO A 354 -1.29 -25.97 11.06
N PRO A 355 -1.46 -26.39 9.79
CA PRO A 355 -2.75 -26.30 9.12
C PRO A 355 -3.80 -27.10 9.91
N ALA A 356 -5.03 -26.56 9.95
CA ALA A 356 -6.17 -27.16 10.62
C ALA A 356 -6.61 -28.48 9.97
#